data_AF-A0AA39N2R4-F1
#
_entry.id   AF-A0AA39N2R4-F1
#
_cell.length_a   1.000
_cell.length_b   1.000
_cell.length_c   1.000
_cell.angle_alpha   90.00
_cell.angle_beta   90.00
_cell.angle_gamma   90.00
#
_symmetry.space_group_name_H-M   'P 1'
#
loop_
_entity.id
_entity.type
_entity.pdbx_description
1 polymer ?
#
loop_
_entity_poly.entity_id
_entity_poly.type
_entity_poly.pdbx_seq_one_letter_code
_entity_poly.pdbx_strand_id
1 'polypeptide(L)'
;MRPGRGQSIRLRLPEPLAGPTPSTSKPSKAEKVPGVWSTSSPCLNMGFRRNPKCFICRLPFDLLVDQIFIYLSVADIIRLRRLNRAFFVLTHESTIWKRFLNCLQRPIPYFHDKRFSFDPRDFEPERLLAQTSSADDNWRSDFTRAFHANTVFLDGLAYDMKLLPGGKYLVAAGKNATHIIALFELCGDRPDQMVFRLIASANLHHRAFQLQTRFMPYNKEPCLFIGYVYRAYSLGHNDNSVDLSEIDYNCTPGNASVQWIWRWSCIKMDQLKDTANLPLALTWADWYACESPIFDVGFFAINEVPLVAFVQKPATVVFSNLLAEGEALPHIAVCKSPNTMRHLRIRALRVIPRQNQFVVIQTSLENQHFAQIYRMPKFGKHHQEPDETRLLDIHGFIPSFQISDNYQSMDYIPGHPNYLQSLNYDPPPISIFIQTSNPPGLVHYTMMPMSDRADDVYYTVEGNSFTQQSRNDKEQYDVLPGIHRALVYKTVYDDTTQTQGITELRRYLNKKRPHPAYISGFREVREPLLRRYAMETWRPIPVYLSITLPDEILQRVRTVGMGTIAWDEGTGRVCISSRDGKIVVLDMGRVLPVDETVEYLDQVATGMSVDSLSSRSGRWV
;
A
#
# COMPACT_ATOMS: atom_id res chain seq x y z
N MET A 1 -57.36 44.04 -18.79
CA MET A 1 -58.80 44.34 -18.56
C MET A 1 -59.60 43.05 -18.67
N ARG A 2 -60.78 43.05 -18.05
CA ARG A 2 -61.76 41.99 -17.78
C ARG A 2 -62.26 41.15 -19.01
N PRO A 3 -63.09 40.10 -18.78
CA PRO A 3 -63.06 38.76 -19.41
C PRO A 3 -64.13 38.53 -20.49
N GLY A 4 -64.25 37.30 -21.02
CA GLY A 4 -65.41 36.85 -21.79
C GLY A 4 -65.56 35.34 -21.89
N ARG A 5 -66.75 34.84 -21.51
CA ARG A 5 -67.22 33.43 -21.54
C ARG A 5 -67.59 32.97 -22.96
N GLY A 6 -67.62 31.65 -23.18
CA GLY A 6 -68.38 31.00 -24.26
C GLY A 6 -68.57 29.50 -24.01
N GLN A 7 -69.84 29.04 -24.00
CA GLN A 7 -70.31 27.68 -23.68
C GLN A 7 -70.36 26.73 -24.90
N SER A 8 -70.15 25.43 -24.63
CA SER A 8 -70.89 24.21 -25.08
C SER A 8 -71.43 24.06 -26.51
N ILE A 9 -71.21 22.89 -27.14
CA ILE A 9 -72.24 21.90 -27.55
C ILE A 9 -71.58 20.62 -28.15
N ARG A 10 -72.08 19.45 -27.73
CA ARG A 10 -71.81 18.07 -28.25
C ARG A 10 -72.53 17.81 -29.57
N LEU A 11 -71.95 17.02 -30.47
CA LEU A 11 -72.69 16.17 -31.42
C LEU A 11 -72.02 14.80 -31.63
N ARG A 12 -72.88 13.82 -31.95
CA ARG A 12 -72.72 12.36 -31.89
C ARG A 12 -71.97 11.73 -33.08
N LEU A 13 -71.42 10.55 -32.81
CA LEU A 13 -70.94 9.50 -33.73
C LEU A 13 -72.00 8.99 -34.72
N PRO A 14 -71.55 8.30 -35.78
CA PRO A 14 -72.19 7.08 -36.26
C PRO A 14 -71.23 5.87 -36.29
N GLU A 15 -71.74 4.72 -35.85
CA GLU A 15 -71.23 3.34 -36.06
C GLU A 15 -72.25 2.59 -36.93
N PRO A 16 -72.03 1.32 -37.36
CA PRO A 16 -70.85 0.69 -37.96
C PRO A 16 -71.26 -0.17 -39.20
N LEU A 17 -70.33 -0.90 -39.83
CA LEU A 17 -70.61 -2.23 -40.42
C LEU A 17 -69.31 -3.04 -40.66
N ALA A 18 -69.45 -4.36 -40.42
CA ALA A 18 -68.51 -5.51 -40.40
C ALA A 18 -67.56 -5.66 -41.62
N GLY A 19 -66.45 -6.42 -41.62
CA GLY A 19 -65.78 -7.41 -40.74
C GLY A 19 -64.40 -7.73 -41.40
N PRO A 20 -63.77 -8.93 -41.34
CA PRO A 20 -63.90 -10.09 -40.46
C PRO A 20 -62.58 -10.44 -39.70
N THR A 21 -62.68 -11.37 -38.75
CA THR A 21 -61.60 -11.97 -37.94
C THR A 21 -60.69 -12.94 -38.73
N PRO A 22 -59.47 -13.20 -38.24
CA PRO A 22 -59.17 -14.60 -37.92
C PRO A 22 -58.31 -14.87 -36.66
N SER A 23 -58.48 -16.13 -36.26
CA SER A 23 -57.93 -17.02 -35.23
C SER A 23 -56.47 -16.92 -34.76
N THR A 24 -56.36 -17.22 -33.46
CA THR A 24 -55.33 -17.90 -32.66
C THR A 24 -54.23 -18.72 -33.38
N SER A 25 -52.97 -18.45 -33.05
CA SER A 25 -51.87 -19.42 -33.02
C SER A 25 -50.85 -19.05 -31.92
N LYS A 26 -50.47 -20.04 -31.09
CA LYS A 26 -49.43 -19.96 -30.05
C LYS A 26 -48.05 -19.70 -30.68
N PRO A 27 -47.13 -18.94 -30.05
CA PRO A 27 -45.72 -19.04 -30.36
C PRO A 27 -45.10 -20.21 -29.59
N SER A 28 -44.36 -21.03 -30.34
CA SER A 28 -43.51 -22.13 -29.91
C SER A 28 -42.41 -21.68 -28.95
N LYS A 29 -42.01 -22.60 -28.06
CA LYS A 29 -40.83 -22.49 -27.19
C LYS A 29 -39.61 -22.05 -28.01
N ALA A 30 -39.06 -20.88 -27.69
CA ALA A 30 -37.72 -20.52 -28.10
C ALA A 30 -36.72 -21.30 -27.24
N GLU A 31 -35.85 -22.03 -27.92
CA GLU A 31 -34.70 -22.76 -27.38
C GLU A 31 -33.74 -21.78 -26.68
N LYS A 32 -33.41 -22.05 -25.41
CA LYS A 32 -32.39 -21.30 -24.69
C LYS A 32 -31.02 -21.66 -25.26
N VAL A 33 -30.41 -20.73 -26.00
CA VAL A 33 -28.97 -20.74 -26.26
C VAL A 33 -28.28 -20.23 -24.98
N PRO A 34 -27.42 -21.03 -24.31
CA PRO A 34 -26.66 -20.55 -23.16
C PRO A 34 -25.49 -19.70 -23.68
N GLY A 35 -25.44 -18.41 -23.34
CA GLY A 35 -24.25 -17.61 -23.63
C GLY A 35 -24.39 -16.10 -23.80
N VAL A 36 -25.59 -15.51 -23.65
CA VAL A 36 -25.73 -14.04 -23.69
C VAL A 36 -26.48 -13.57 -22.45
N TRP A 37 -25.73 -13.14 -21.44
CA TRP A 37 -26.28 -12.38 -20.32
C TRP A 37 -26.61 -10.98 -20.83
N SER A 38 -27.89 -10.61 -20.83
CA SER A 38 -28.32 -9.23 -21.07
C SER A 38 -27.76 -8.32 -19.97
N THR A 39 -27.31 -7.13 -20.35
CA THR A 39 -26.79 -6.05 -19.50
C THR A 39 -27.84 -5.41 -18.58
N SER A 40 -28.87 -6.14 -18.19
CA SER A 40 -29.87 -5.72 -17.21
C SER A 40 -29.37 -6.07 -15.83
N SER A 41 -28.80 -5.10 -15.10
CA SER A 41 -28.44 -5.25 -13.70
C SER A 41 -29.61 -5.86 -12.90
N PRO A 42 -29.39 -6.88 -12.06
CA PRO A 42 -30.42 -7.52 -11.22
C PRO A 42 -31.19 -6.53 -10.31
N CYS A 43 -30.65 -5.33 -10.15
CA CYS A 43 -31.16 -4.23 -9.34
C CYS A 43 -32.52 -3.68 -9.82
N LEU A 44 -32.84 -3.81 -11.12
CA LEU A 44 -34.01 -3.14 -11.72
C LEU A 44 -35.38 -3.68 -11.25
N ASN A 45 -35.44 -4.89 -10.66
CA ASN A 45 -36.69 -5.47 -10.16
C ASN A 45 -36.82 -5.47 -8.62
N MET A 46 -35.91 -4.81 -7.89
CA MET A 46 -35.85 -4.95 -6.45
C MET A 46 -36.53 -3.84 -5.65
N GLY A 47 -37.59 -4.23 -4.93
CA GLY A 47 -37.73 -3.93 -3.50
C GLY A 47 -38.27 -2.56 -3.08
N PHE A 48 -38.34 -1.55 -3.95
CA PHE A 48 -39.12 -0.37 -3.63
C PHE A 48 -40.61 -0.72 -3.76
N ARG A 49 -41.31 -0.87 -2.62
CA ARG A 49 -42.78 -0.96 -2.62
C ARG A 49 -43.31 0.13 -3.55
N ARG A 50 -44.35 -0.16 -4.34
CA ARG A 50 -45.02 0.81 -5.24
C ARG A 50 -45.46 2.11 -4.54
N ASN A 51 -45.40 2.17 -3.21
CA ASN A 51 -45.53 3.39 -2.42
C ASN A 51 -44.67 3.32 -1.14
N PRO A 52 -43.37 3.67 -1.18
CA PRO A 52 -42.54 3.71 0.01
C PRO A 52 -42.99 4.89 0.90
N LYS A 53 -43.06 4.66 2.23
CA LYS A 53 -43.32 5.75 3.20
C LYS A 53 -42.15 6.74 3.27
N CYS A 54 -40.94 6.31 2.93
CA CYS A 54 -39.74 7.15 2.93
C CYS A 54 -39.52 7.79 1.56
N PHE A 55 -39.32 9.11 1.51
CA PHE A 55 -39.18 9.86 0.26
C PHE A 55 -37.91 9.50 -0.52
N ILE A 56 -36.81 9.19 0.18
CA ILE A 56 -35.54 8.80 -0.47
C ILE A 56 -35.69 7.51 -1.29
N CYS A 57 -36.58 6.60 -0.86
CA CYS A 57 -36.90 5.36 -1.54
C CYS A 57 -37.77 5.55 -2.80
N ARG A 58 -38.21 6.79 -3.09
CA ARG A 58 -38.96 7.14 -4.30
C ARG A 58 -38.07 7.71 -5.40
N LEU A 59 -36.81 8.01 -5.08
CA LEU A 59 -35.86 8.55 -6.05
C LEU A 59 -35.39 7.44 -7.00
N PRO A 60 -35.17 7.76 -8.29
CA PRO A 60 -34.46 6.90 -9.22
C PRO A 60 -33.11 6.44 -8.66
N PHE A 61 -32.76 5.20 -8.96
CA PHE A 61 -31.48 4.58 -8.57
C PHE A 61 -30.28 5.43 -8.99
N ASP A 62 -30.28 5.93 -10.23
CA ASP A 62 -29.18 6.75 -10.78
C ASP A 62 -28.98 8.03 -9.96
N LEU A 63 -30.07 8.67 -9.49
CA LEU A 63 -29.96 9.85 -8.62
C LEU A 63 -29.37 9.49 -7.25
N LEU A 64 -29.70 8.32 -6.70
CA LEU A 64 -29.12 7.88 -5.43
C LEU A 64 -27.62 7.64 -5.57
N VAL A 65 -27.18 6.91 -6.60
CA VAL A 65 -25.77 6.51 -6.75
C VAL A 65 -24.90 7.65 -7.30
N ASP A 66 -25.35 8.32 -8.35
CA ASP A 66 -24.51 9.28 -9.09
C ASP A 66 -24.60 10.70 -8.54
N GLN A 67 -25.69 11.05 -7.83
CA GLN A 67 -25.91 12.42 -7.35
C GLN A 67 -25.95 12.54 -5.82
N ILE A 68 -26.38 11.51 -5.08
CA ILE A 68 -26.48 11.59 -3.62
C ILE A 68 -25.29 10.90 -2.95
N PHE A 69 -24.99 9.68 -3.35
CA PHE A 69 -23.93 8.89 -2.72
C PHE A 69 -22.54 9.48 -2.96
N ILE A 70 -22.35 10.37 -3.94
CA ILE A 70 -21.10 11.12 -4.14
C ILE A 70 -20.69 11.96 -2.93
N TYR A 71 -21.65 12.39 -2.11
CA TYR A 71 -21.42 13.24 -0.93
C TYR A 71 -21.34 12.46 0.39
N LEU A 72 -21.37 11.12 0.31
CA LEU A 72 -21.31 10.23 1.46
C LEU A 72 -19.89 9.66 1.60
N SER A 73 -19.47 9.49 2.85
CA SER A 73 -18.21 8.80 3.13
C SER A 73 -18.33 7.28 3.00
N VAL A 74 -17.21 6.57 2.88
CA VAL A 74 -17.18 5.08 2.94
C VAL A 74 -17.97 4.56 4.15
N ALA A 75 -17.77 5.18 5.33
CA ALA A 75 -18.48 4.79 6.55
C ALA A 75 -20.01 5.00 6.44
N ASP A 76 -20.46 6.06 5.78
CA ASP A 76 -21.88 6.33 5.58
C ASP A 76 -22.50 5.31 4.61
N ILE A 77 -21.80 4.98 3.53
CA ILE A 77 -22.22 3.94 2.58
C ILE A 77 -22.36 2.59 3.27
N ILE A 78 -21.39 2.19 4.11
CA ILE A 78 -21.48 0.95 4.89
C ILE A 78 -22.66 1.01 5.89
N ARG A 79 -22.92 2.16 6.52
CA ARG A 79 -24.07 2.33 7.43
C ARG A 79 -25.42 2.26 6.70
N LEU A 80 -25.51 2.74 5.45
CA LEU A 80 -26.74 2.67 4.65
C LEU A 80 -27.23 1.22 4.47
N ARG A 81 -26.32 0.25 4.42
CA ARG A 81 -26.66 -1.18 4.35
C ARG A 81 -27.59 -1.66 5.45
N ARG A 82 -27.47 -1.05 6.63
CA ARG A 82 -28.23 -1.42 7.82
C ARG A 82 -29.65 -0.86 7.82
N LEU A 83 -29.97 0.05 6.91
CA LEU A 83 -31.27 0.72 6.90
C LEU A 83 -32.36 -0.16 6.29
N ASN A 84 -32.12 -0.72 5.11
CA ASN A 84 -33.06 -1.63 4.44
C ASN A 84 -32.37 -2.44 3.34
N ARG A 85 -33.10 -3.47 2.85
CA ARG A 85 -32.64 -4.39 1.81
C ARG A 85 -32.28 -3.70 0.49
N ALA A 86 -33.00 -2.65 0.10
CA ALA A 86 -32.72 -1.93 -1.13
C ALA A 86 -31.36 -1.22 -1.03
N PHE A 87 -31.12 -0.46 0.04
CA PHE A 87 -29.81 0.16 0.29
C PHE A 87 -28.69 -0.85 0.46
N PHE A 88 -28.96 -2.01 1.04
CA PHE A 88 -27.98 -3.10 1.05
C PHE A 88 -27.53 -3.42 -0.37
N VAL A 89 -28.44 -3.71 -1.30
CA VAL A 89 -28.09 -4.02 -2.69
C VAL A 89 -27.44 -2.83 -3.41
N LEU A 90 -28.04 -1.64 -3.32
CA LEU A 90 -27.55 -0.46 -4.03
C LEU A 90 -26.13 -0.05 -3.63
N THR A 91 -25.73 -0.30 -2.39
CA THR A 91 -24.38 0.05 -1.91
C THR A 91 -23.29 -0.95 -2.32
N HIS A 92 -23.63 -2.04 -3.00
CA HIS A 92 -22.67 -2.94 -3.65
C HIS A 92 -22.38 -2.53 -5.10
N GLU A 93 -22.99 -1.43 -5.57
CA GLU A 93 -22.75 -0.93 -6.92
C GLU A 93 -21.29 -0.49 -7.09
N SER A 94 -20.66 -1.04 -8.12
CA SER A 94 -19.24 -0.91 -8.41
C SER A 94 -18.78 0.53 -8.62
N THR A 95 -19.63 1.36 -9.21
CA THR A 95 -19.36 2.78 -9.50
C THR A 95 -19.07 3.57 -8.22
N ILE A 96 -19.71 3.23 -7.11
CA ILE A 96 -19.49 3.84 -5.79
C ILE A 96 -18.05 3.60 -5.32
N TRP A 97 -17.63 2.34 -5.32
CA TRP A 97 -16.32 1.93 -4.80
C TRP A 97 -15.17 2.34 -5.72
N LYS A 98 -15.39 2.27 -7.04
CA LYS A 98 -14.45 2.80 -8.04
C LYS A 98 -14.17 4.29 -7.81
N ARG A 99 -15.21 5.08 -7.53
CA ARG A 99 -15.05 6.51 -7.23
C ARG A 99 -14.21 6.72 -5.97
N PHE A 100 -14.45 5.96 -4.90
CA PHE A 100 -13.65 6.06 -3.68
C PHE A 100 -12.19 5.65 -3.89
N LEU A 101 -11.94 4.55 -4.63
CA LEU A 101 -10.59 4.12 -4.99
C LEU A 101 -9.84 5.20 -5.78
N ASN A 102 -10.48 5.79 -6.79
CA ASN A 102 -9.88 6.83 -7.63
C ASN A 102 -9.49 8.09 -6.85
N CYS A 103 -10.00 8.27 -5.64
CA CYS A 103 -9.66 9.41 -4.81
C CYS A 103 -8.87 9.03 -3.55
N LEU A 104 -8.51 7.75 -3.40
CA LEU A 104 -7.74 7.28 -2.26
C LEU A 104 -6.27 7.69 -2.44
N GLN A 105 -5.79 8.58 -1.59
CA GLN A 105 -4.39 9.06 -1.61
C GLN A 105 -3.42 8.08 -0.92
N ARG A 106 -3.72 6.77 -0.93
CA ARG A 106 -2.88 5.74 -0.31
C ARG A 106 -2.44 4.73 -1.34
N PRO A 107 -1.30 4.05 -1.13
CA PRO A 107 -0.92 2.90 -1.95
C PRO A 107 -2.04 1.86 -1.89
N ILE A 108 -2.58 1.51 -3.05
CA ILE A 108 -3.58 0.44 -3.19
C ILE A 108 -2.90 -0.78 -3.85
N PRO A 109 -3.39 -2.00 -3.60
CA PRO A 109 -2.91 -3.18 -4.30
C PRO A 109 -3.24 -3.07 -5.78
N TYR A 110 -2.50 -3.80 -6.61
CA TYR A 110 -2.85 -3.94 -8.00
C TYR A 110 -4.12 -4.78 -8.17
N PHE A 111 -5.15 -4.20 -8.78
CA PHE A 111 -6.36 -4.91 -9.18
C PHE A 111 -6.22 -5.40 -10.63
N HIS A 112 -6.56 -6.66 -10.86
CA HIS A 112 -6.27 -7.29 -12.14
C HIS A 112 -7.21 -6.87 -13.28
N ASP A 113 -8.46 -6.53 -12.99
CA ASP A 113 -9.46 -6.29 -14.02
C ASP A 113 -9.40 -4.85 -14.52
N LYS A 114 -8.79 -4.67 -15.71
CA LYS A 114 -8.69 -3.38 -16.43
C LYS A 114 -10.03 -2.70 -16.68
N ARG A 115 -11.13 -3.47 -16.67
CA ARG A 115 -12.48 -2.95 -16.86
C ARG A 115 -13.19 -2.59 -15.57
N PHE A 116 -12.62 -2.90 -14.40
CA PHE A 116 -13.40 -2.93 -13.17
C PHE A 116 -14.71 -3.69 -13.42
N SER A 117 -14.63 -4.85 -14.06
CA SER A 117 -15.76 -5.79 -14.12
C SER A 117 -15.85 -6.40 -12.73
N PHE A 118 -16.33 -5.59 -11.80
CA PHE A 118 -16.76 -6.02 -10.49
C PHE A 118 -17.92 -6.99 -10.71
N ASP A 119 -17.61 -8.28 -10.77
CA ASP A 119 -18.60 -9.29 -10.52
C ASP A 119 -19.35 -8.87 -9.24
N PRO A 120 -20.68 -8.93 -9.17
CA PRO A 120 -21.42 -8.69 -7.94
C PRO A 120 -20.91 -9.46 -6.71
N ARG A 121 -20.06 -10.48 -6.92
CA ARG A 121 -19.37 -11.28 -5.89
C ARG A 121 -17.95 -10.83 -5.55
N ASP A 122 -17.37 -9.90 -6.31
CA ASP A 122 -16.03 -9.35 -6.06
C ASP A 122 -16.08 -8.13 -5.14
N PHE A 123 -15.95 -8.38 -3.83
CA PHE A 123 -15.95 -7.35 -2.78
C PHE A 123 -14.54 -6.83 -2.46
N GLU A 124 -13.49 -7.14 -3.24
CA GLU A 124 -12.12 -6.78 -2.87
C GLU A 124 -11.92 -5.26 -2.66
N PRO A 125 -12.36 -4.38 -3.58
CA PRO A 125 -12.19 -2.93 -3.39
C PRO A 125 -12.98 -2.36 -2.23
N GLU A 126 -14.17 -2.89 -1.98
CA GLU A 126 -14.97 -2.52 -0.83
C GLU A 126 -14.24 -2.89 0.47
N ARG A 127 -13.77 -4.13 0.59
CA ARG A 127 -13.03 -4.61 1.76
C ARG A 127 -11.79 -3.77 2.00
N LEU A 128 -11.03 -3.48 0.95
CA LEU A 128 -9.85 -2.62 1.04
C LEU A 128 -10.22 -1.23 1.57
N LEU A 129 -11.22 -0.58 0.97
CA LEU A 129 -11.63 0.78 1.36
C LEU A 129 -12.17 0.84 2.79
N ALA A 130 -12.98 -0.15 3.18
CA ALA A 130 -13.49 -0.29 4.53
C ALA A 130 -12.35 -0.51 5.54
N GLN A 131 -11.41 -1.41 5.23
CA GLN A 131 -10.26 -1.69 6.08
C GLN A 131 -9.35 -0.47 6.20
N THR A 132 -9.03 0.20 5.10
CA THR A 132 -8.24 1.44 5.08
C THR A 132 -8.91 2.56 5.88
N SER A 133 -10.22 2.77 5.71
CA SER A 133 -10.99 3.75 6.48
C SER A 133 -10.94 3.42 7.98
N SER A 134 -11.23 2.17 8.35
CA SER A 134 -11.20 1.71 9.74
C SER A 134 -9.81 1.79 10.36
N ALA A 135 -8.76 1.49 9.60
CA ALA A 135 -7.38 1.57 10.05
C ALA A 135 -6.94 3.02 10.28
N ASP A 136 -7.45 3.96 9.48
CA ASP A 136 -7.20 5.38 9.67
C ASP A 136 -7.87 5.91 10.95
N ASP A 137 -9.13 5.52 11.20
CA ASP A 137 -9.84 5.87 12.43
C ASP A 137 -9.15 5.29 13.67
N ASN A 138 -8.75 4.01 13.63
CA ASN A 138 -8.04 3.36 14.73
C ASN A 138 -6.68 4.02 15.02
N TRP A 139 -5.98 4.49 13.98
CA TRP A 139 -4.69 5.17 14.14
C TRP A 139 -4.80 6.60 14.66
N ARG A 140 -5.98 7.20 14.58
CA ARG A 140 -6.25 8.53 15.17
C ARG A 140 -6.95 8.45 16.52
N SER A 141 -7.50 7.29 16.86
CA SER A 141 -8.09 6.99 18.16
C SER A 141 -7.08 7.18 19.29
N ASP A 142 -7.54 7.68 20.43
CA ASP A 142 -6.75 7.74 21.68
C ASP A 142 -6.37 6.34 22.18
N PHE A 143 -7.08 5.31 21.71
CA PHE A 143 -6.83 3.91 21.99
C PHE A 143 -6.68 3.13 20.68
N THR A 144 -5.43 2.90 20.26
CA THR A 144 -5.12 2.11 19.06
C THR A 144 -4.91 0.65 19.44
N ARG A 145 -5.58 -0.26 18.71
CA ARG A 145 -5.51 -1.70 19.00
C ARG A 145 -5.49 -2.54 17.72
N ALA A 146 -4.95 -3.75 17.80
CA ALA A 146 -5.21 -4.75 16.77
C ALA A 146 -6.66 -5.24 16.88
N PHE A 147 -7.43 -5.22 15.79
CA PHE A 147 -8.79 -5.77 15.77
C PHE A 147 -8.79 -7.27 15.59
N HIS A 148 -7.87 -7.77 14.77
CA HIS A 148 -7.71 -9.19 14.49
C HIS A 148 -6.25 -9.56 14.54
N ALA A 149 -6.00 -10.80 14.95
CA ALA A 149 -4.66 -11.36 14.96
C ALA A 149 -4.72 -12.82 14.53
N ASN A 150 -3.88 -13.18 13.57
CA ASN A 150 -3.74 -14.54 13.06
C ASN A 150 -2.29 -14.98 13.19
N THR A 151 -2.07 -16.28 13.35
CA THR A 151 -0.73 -16.85 13.37
C THR A 151 -0.65 -17.92 12.29
N VAL A 152 0.40 -17.85 11.47
CA VAL A 152 0.66 -18.81 10.40
C VAL A 152 2.08 -19.34 10.52
N PHE A 153 2.29 -20.60 10.14
CA PHE A 153 3.58 -21.29 10.20
C PHE A 153 4.28 -21.18 8.85
N LEU A 154 5.55 -20.77 8.85
CA LEU A 154 6.38 -20.69 7.65
C LEU A 154 7.38 -21.86 7.56
N ASP A 155 7.31 -22.80 8.51
CA ASP A 155 8.24 -23.92 8.69
C ASP A 155 9.73 -23.48 8.65
N GLY A 156 10.05 -22.28 9.15
CA GLY A 156 11.41 -21.76 9.11
C GLY A 156 11.54 -20.33 9.61
N LEU A 157 12.78 -19.88 9.83
CA LEU A 157 13.07 -18.54 10.32
C LEU A 157 13.01 -17.53 9.17
N ALA A 158 12.08 -16.58 9.20
CA ALA A 158 12.12 -15.43 8.29
C ALA A 158 13.09 -14.36 8.83
N TYR A 159 14.03 -13.95 8.00
CA TYR A 159 15.00 -12.90 8.32
C TYR A 159 14.69 -11.56 7.64
N ASP A 160 13.89 -11.56 6.57
CA ASP A 160 13.39 -10.33 5.93
C ASP A 160 11.99 -10.56 5.37
N MET A 161 11.14 -9.53 5.44
CA MET A 161 9.76 -9.57 4.97
C MET A 161 9.37 -8.22 4.37
N LYS A 162 8.61 -8.26 3.29
CA LYS A 162 7.99 -7.07 2.68
C LYS A 162 6.52 -7.31 2.41
N LEU A 163 5.69 -6.44 2.97
CA LEU A 163 4.25 -6.43 2.74
C LEU A 163 3.96 -5.44 1.63
N LEU A 164 3.24 -5.89 0.60
CA LEU A 164 2.89 -5.06 -0.55
C LEU A 164 1.70 -4.13 -0.25
N PRO A 165 1.56 -3.01 -0.98
CA PRO A 165 0.42 -2.11 -0.86
C PRO A 165 -0.91 -2.86 -0.86
N GLY A 166 -1.79 -2.49 0.08
CA GLY A 166 -3.08 -3.15 0.27
C GLY A 166 -3.03 -4.38 1.16
N GLY A 167 -1.86 -4.77 1.66
CA GLY A 167 -1.72 -5.83 2.65
C GLY A 167 -2.08 -7.24 2.17
N LYS A 168 -2.36 -7.42 0.87
CA LYS A 168 -2.80 -8.71 0.28
C LYS A 168 -1.65 -9.67 0.05
N TYR A 169 -0.46 -9.18 -0.30
CA TYR A 169 0.68 -10.02 -0.66
C TYR A 169 1.86 -9.78 0.29
N LEU A 170 2.47 -10.86 0.76
CA LEU A 170 3.65 -10.86 1.62
C LEU A 170 4.78 -11.61 0.92
N VAL A 171 5.92 -10.96 0.74
CA VAL A 171 7.17 -11.62 0.32
C VAL A 171 8.00 -11.85 1.56
N ALA A 172 8.40 -13.09 1.80
CA ALA A 172 9.25 -13.47 2.92
C ALA A 172 10.52 -14.16 2.41
N ALA A 173 11.65 -13.77 2.97
CA ALA A 173 12.91 -14.45 2.81
C ALA A 173 13.28 -15.11 4.14
N GLY A 174 13.58 -16.40 4.09
CA GLY A 174 13.77 -17.21 5.28
C GLY A 174 14.69 -18.40 5.09
N LYS A 175 14.87 -19.17 6.15
CA LYS A 175 15.67 -20.40 6.19
C LYS A 175 14.83 -21.51 6.82
N ASN A 176 14.62 -22.57 6.06
CA ASN A 176 14.15 -23.86 6.57
C ASN A 176 15.34 -24.84 6.48
N ALA A 177 15.24 -25.92 5.69
CA ALA A 177 16.38 -26.76 5.32
C ALA A 177 17.37 -26.02 4.40
N THR A 178 16.84 -25.20 3.50
CA THR A 178 17.60 -24.30 2.63
C THR A 178 17.11 -22.86 2.80
N HIS A 179 17.87 -21.89 2.28
CA HIS A 179 17.36 -20.53 2.15
C HIS A 179 16.23 -20.52 1.12
N ILE A 180 15.19 -19.73 1.39
CA ILE A 180 14.01 -19.63 0.53
C ILE A 180 13.56 -18.18 0.39
N ILE A 181 12.99 -17.86 -0.77
CA ILE A 181 12.10 -16.71 -0.95
C ILE A 181 10.74 -17.24 -1.32
N ALA A 182 9.72 -16.79 -0.60
CA ALA A 182 8.33 -17.20 -0.81
C ALA A 182 7.41 -15.97 -0.91
N LEU A 183 6.49 -16.01 -1.86
CA LEU A 183 5.42 -15.05 -2.04
C LEU A 183 4.11 -15.68 -1.58
N PHE A 184 3.47 -15.07 -0.60
CA PHE A 184 2.19 -15.48 -0.06
C PHE A 184 1.11 -14.47 -0.40
N GLU A 185 -0.09 -14.99 -0.67
CA GLU A 185 -1.33 -14.24 -0.60
C GLU A 185 -1.96 -14.43 0.78
N LEU A 186 -2.35 -13.33 1.39
CA LEU A 186 -3.05 -13.28 2.66
C LEU A 186 -4.55 -13.28 2.36
N CYS A 187 -5.11 -14.47 2.20
CA CYS A 187 -6.52 -14.69 1.86
C CYS A 187 -7.34 -15.03 3.12
N GLY A 188 -8.65 -14.89 3.04
CA GLY A 188 -9.58 -15.31 4.08
C GLY A 188 -10.90 -14.57 3.96
N ASP A 189 -12.00 -15.32 3.97
CA ASP A 189 -13.36 -14.76 3.92
C ASP A 189 -13.79 -14.21 5.28
N ARG A 190 -13.13 -14.66 6.35
CA ARG A 190 -13.28 -14.15 7.70
C ARG A 190 -11.97 -13.71 8.31
N PRO A 191 -12.00 -12.70 9.20
CA PRO A 191 -10.78 -12.18 9.83
C PRO A 191 -10.06 -13.21 10.72
N ASP A 192 -10.78 -14.18 11.28
CA ASP A 192 -10.30 -15.25 12.16
C ASP A 192 -9.83 -16.51 11.40
N GLN A 193 -10.04 -16.56 10.08
CA GLN A 193 -9.70 -17.68 9.22
C GLN A 193 -8.73 -17.27 8.11
N MET A 194 -7.81 -16.35 8.41
CA MET A 194 -6.85 -15.92 7.41
C MET A 194 -5.86 -17.05 7.10
N VAL A 195 -5.71 -17.37 5.81
CA VAL A 195 -4.84 -18.42 5.28
C VAL A 195 -3.75 -17.78 4.43
N PHE A 196 -2.53 -18.31 4.53
CA PHE A 196 -1.44 -17.94 3.62
C PHE A 196 -1.46 -18.91 2.45
N ARG A 197 -1.79 -18.41 1.26
CA ARG A 197 -1.68 -19.17 0.02
C ARG A 197 -0.30 -18.93 -0.57
N LEU A 198 0.53 -19.97 -0.67
CA LEU A 198 1.82 -19.87 -1.34
C LEU A 198 1.60 -19.71 -2.86
N ILE A 199 1.98 -18.57 -3.41
CA ILE A 199 1.86 -18.27 -4.84
C ILE A 199 3.13 -18.63 -5.60
N ALA A 200 4.28 -18.28 -5.04
CA ALA A 200 5.57 -18.51 -5.68
C ALA A 200 6.64 -18.80 -4.65
N SER A 201 7.63 -19.61 -5.02
CA SER A 201 8.78 -19.87 -4.17
C SER A 201 10.04 -20.14 -4.99
N ALA A 202 11.20 -19.88 -4.39
CA ALA A 202 12.47 -20.36 -4.89
C ALA A 202 13.40 -20.73 -3.74
N ASN A 203 14.06 -21.88 -3.90
CA ASN A 203 15.17 -22.29 -3.06
C ASN A 203 16.44 -21.53 -3.46
N LEU A 204 17.18 -21.09 -2.46
CA LEU A 204 18.42 -20.34 -2.59
C LEU A 204 19.55 -21.12 -1.91
N HIS A 205 20.75 -21.00 -2.47
CA HIS A 205 21.97 -21.54 -1.87
C HIS A 205 22.62 -20.56 -0.89
N HIS A 206 22.08 -19.35 -0.76
CA HIS A 206 22.63 -18.24 0.00
C HIS A 206 21.52 -17.47 0.69
N ARG A 207 21.86 -16.78 1.79
CA ARG A 207 20.94 -15.84 2.44
C ARG A 207 20.67 -14.63 1.55
N ALA A 208 19.39 -14.27 1.45
CA ALA A 208 18.96 -13.02 0.83
C ALA A 208 19.05 -11.87 1.84
N PHE A 209 19.71 -10.78 1.48
CA PHE A 209 19.80 -9.56 2.27
C PHE A 209 19.06 -8.43 1.56
N GLN A 210 18.49 -7.51 2.33
CA GLN A 210 17.80 -6.32 1.80
C GLN A 210 16.78 -6.69 0.73
N LEU A 211 15.84 -7.56 1.10
CA LEU A 211 14.74 -7.94 0.25
C LEU A 211 13.95 -6.67 -0.13
N GLN A 212 13.67 -6.51 -1.42
CA GLN A 212 12.86 -5.43 -1.94
C GLN A 212 11.80 -5.99 -2.87
N THR A 213 10.63 -5.37 -2.85
CA THR A 213 9.53 -5.75 -3.72
C THR A 213 8.71 -4.53 -4.11
N ARG A 214 8.23 -4.48 -5.35
CA ARG A 214 7.40 -3.39 -5.85
C ARG A 214 6.61 -3.81 -7.09
N PHE A 215 5.38 -3.32 -7.22
CA PHE A 215 4.65 -3.39 -8.48
C PHE A 215 5.18 -2.33 -9.45
N MET A 216 5.59 -2.75 -10.65
CA MET A 216 6.10 -1.86 -11.70
C MET A 216 5.75 -2.42 -13.09
N PRO A 217 5.71 -1.58 -14.13
CA PRO A 217 5.58 -2.06 -15.50
C PRO A 217 6.86 -2.77 -15.96
N TYR A 218 6.71 -3.89 -16.66
CA TYR A 218 7.75 -4.58 -17.41
C TYR A 218 7.21 -4.90 -18.80
N ASN A 219 7.84 -4.39 -19.85
CA ASN A 219 7.35 -4.52 -21.23
C ASN A 219 5.86 -4.14 -21.39
N LYS A 220 5.44 -3.02 -20.75
CA LYS A 220 4.06 -2.50 -20.70
C LYS A 220 3.06 -3.37 -19.93
N GLU A 221 3.51 -4.44 -19.29
CA GLU A 221 2.68 -5.29 -18.46
C GLU A 221 2.93 -5.05 -16.96
N PRO A 222 1.88 -5.08 -16.13
CA PRO A 222 2.02 -5.02 -14.69
C PRO A 222 2.77 -6.25 -14.17
N CYS A 223 3.86 -6.02 -13.45
CA CYS A 223 4.64 -7.08 -12.82
C CYS A 223 4.96 -6.77 -11.36
N LEU A 224 5.03 -7.83 -10.56
CA LEU A 224 5.61 -7.80 -9.22
C LEU A 224 7.10 -8.07 -9.32
N PHE A 225 7.92 -7.08 -9.02
CA PHE A 225 9.38 -7.23 -8.93
C PHE A 225 9.76 -7.68 -7.54
N ILE A 226 10.65 -8.66 -7.46
CA ILE A 226 11.27 -9.14 -6.22
C ILE A 226 12.77 -9.11 -6.44
N GLY A 227 13.52 -8.48 -5.55
CA GLY A 227 14.98 -8.46 -5.62
C GLY A 227 15.63 -8.46 -4.26
N TYR A 228 16.88 -8.88 -4.22
CA TYR A 228 17.66 -8.96 -2.99
C TYR A 228 19.16 -8.91 -3.32
N VAL A 229 19.97 -8.63 -2.31
CA VAL A 229 21.43 -8.70 -2.37
C VAL A 229 21.90 -10.00 -1.74
N TYR A 230 22.89 -10.67 -2.31
CA TYR A 230 23.60 -11.76 -1.65
C TYR A 230 25.10 -11.58 -1.76
N ARG A 231 25.84 -12.41 -1.02
CA ARG A 231 27.30 -12.40 -1.02
C ARG A 231 27.83 -13.69 -1.62
N ALA A 232 28.88 -13.57 -2.42
CA ALA A 232 29.60 -14.69 -2.99
C ALA A 232 31.11 -14.42 -2.94
N TYR A 233 31.92 -15.47 -2.91
CA TYR A 233 33.36 -15.33 -3.10
C TYR A 233 33.68 -14.94 -4.55
N SER A 234 34.64 -14.05 -4.74
CA SER A 234 35.12 -13.67 -6.08
C SER A 234 35.71 -14.88 -6.81
N LEU A 235 35.53 -14.94 -8.14
CA LEU A 235 36.06 -16.02 -8.97
C LEU A 235 37.56 -16.25 -8.69
N GLY A 236 37.93 -17.48 -8.32
CA GLY A 236 39.30 -17.89 -8.04
C GLY A 236 39.65 -18.04 -6.54
N HIS A 237 38.80 -17.55 -5.63
CA HIS A 237 38.94 -17.80 -4.19
C HIS A 237 37.99 -18.92 -3.74
N ASN A 238 38.50 -20.15 -3.66
CA ASN A 238 37.77 -21.33 -3.18
C ASN A 238 37.88 -21.52 -1.66
N ASP A 239 37.86 -20.44 -0.88
CA ASP A 239 37.82 -20.57 0.58
C ASP A 239 36.36 -20.79 1.03
N ASN A 240 35.82 -21.96 0.70
CA ASN A 240 34.48 -22.40 1.13
C ASN A 240 34.44 -22.80 2.62
N SER A 241 35.49 -22.48 3.40
CA SER A 241 35.54 -22.82 4.83
C SER A 241 34.55 -22.02 5.66
N VAL A 242 34.09 -20.86 5.17
CA VAL A 242 33.13 -20.01 5.88
C VAL A 242 31.87 -19.78 5.04
N ASP A 243 30.71 -20.04 5.62
CA ASP A 243 29.44 -19.70 4.98
C ASP A 243 29.16 -18.19 5.13
N LEU A 244 29.25 -17.46 4.01
CA LEU A 244 28.92 -16.03 3.94
C LEU A 244 27.45 -15.73 4.30
N SER A 245 26.57 -16.72 4.39
CA SER A 245 25.18 -16.52 4.82
C SER A 245 25.03 -16.29 6.33
N GLU A 246 25.98 -16.80 7.11
CA GLU A 246 25.95 -16.78 8.59
C GLU A 246 26.74 -15.62 9.21
N ILE A 247 27.61 -14.98 8.44
CA ILE A 247 28.38 -13.80 8.89
C ILE A 247 27.48 -12.55 8.87
N ASP A 248 27.73 -11.58 9.74
CA ASP A 248 27.09 -10.25 9.63
C ASP A 248 27.35 -9.63 8.24
N TYR A 249 26.32 -9.01 7.65
CA TYR A 249 26.31 -8.44 6.30
C TYR A 249 27.41 -7.39 6.08
N ASN A 250 27.73 -6.62 7.12
CA ASN A 250 28.73 -5.56 7.06
C ASN A 250 30.16 -6.05 7.29
N CYS A 251 30.34 -7.31 7.69
CA CYS A 251 31.66 -7.89 7.94
C CYS A 251 32.19 -8.60 6.69
N THR A 252 33.48 -8.39 6.41
CA THR A 252 34.23 -9.16 5.41
C THR A 252 35.19 -10.11 6.12
N PRO A 253 35.21 -11.40 5.77
CA PRO A 253 36.26 -12.30 6.23
C PRO A 253 37.62 -11.79 5.74
N GLY A 254 38.58 -11.63 6.65
CA GLY A 254 39.81 -10.86 6.42
C GLY A 254 40.73 -11.36 5.30
N ASN A 255 40.54 -12.58 4.81
CA ASN A 255 41.40 -13.22 3.81
C ASN A 255 40.72 -13.54 2.47
N ALA A 256 39.44 -13.18 2.28
CA ALA A 256 38.71 -13.54 1.08
C ALA A 256 38.11 -12.32 0.37
N SER A 257 38.27 -12.27 -0.95
CA SER A 257 37.55 -11.30 -1.79
C SER A 257 36.08 -11.73 -1.88
N VAL A 258 35.20 -10.85 -1.41
CA VAL A 258 33.75 -11.06 -1.38
C VAL A 258 33.09 -10.06 -2.31
N GLN A 259 32.15 -10.54 -3.12
CA GLN A 259 31.30 -9.73 -3.97
C GLN A 259 29.90 -9.63 -3.37
N TRP A 260 29.31 -8.44 -3.46
CA TRP A 260 27.89 -8.21 -3.24
C TRP A 260 27.21 -8.20 -4.59
N ILE A 261 26.26 -9.11 -4.76
CA ILE A 261 25.57 -9.33 -6.02
C ILE A 261 24.10 -8.97 -5.82
N TRP A 262 23.62 -8.04 -6.64
CA TRP A 262 22.21 -7.70 -6.75
C TRP A 262 21.54 -8.60 -7.77
N ARG A 263 20.43 -9.23 -7.35
CA ARG A 263 19.66 -10.19 -8.12
C ARG A 263 18.17 -9.86 -8.02
N TRP A 264 17.45 -10.08 -9.11
CA TRP A 264 16.01 -9.82 -9.17
C TRP A 264 15.26 -10.83 -10.03
N SER A 265 13.94 -10.85 -9.86
CA SER A 265 12.96 -11.62 -10.60
C SER A 265 11.70 -10.75 -10.76
N CYS A 266 10.91 -10.99 -11.80
CA CYS A 266 9.58 -10.39 -11.93
C CYS A 266 8.52 -11.48 -12.19
N ILE A 267 7.30 -11.24 -11.70
CA ILE A 267 6.14 -12.11 -11.91
C ILE A 267 5.06 -11.27 -12.55
N LYS A 268 4.49 -11.73 -13.68
CA LYS A 268 3.38 -11.03 -14.33
C LYS A 268 2.13 -11.13 -13.45
N MET A 269 1.32 -10.07 -13.40
CA MET A 269 0.11 -10.10 -12.59
C MET A 269 -0.87 -11.20 -13.02
N ASP A 270 -0.96 -11.52 -14.31
CA ASP A 270 -1.84 -12.60 -14.79
C ASP A 270 -1.43 -13.97 -14.22
N GLN A 271 -0.13 -14.19 -14.04
CA GLN A 271 0.38 -15.44 -13.45
C GLN A 271 0.01 -15.58 -11.97
N LEU A 272 -0.16 -14.48 -11.24
CA LEU A 272 -0.56 -14.53 -9.82
C LEU A 272 -1.99 -15.08 -9.65
N LYS A 273 -2.87 -14.92 -10.66
CA LYS A 273 -4.25 -15.46 -10.61
C LYS A 273 -4.32 -16.98 -10.78
N ASP A 274 -3.50 -17.52 -11.69
CA ASP A 274 -3.62 -18.90 -12.16
C ASP A 274 -3.00 -19.94 -11.22
N THR A 275 -2.48 -19.51 -10.05
CA THR A 275 -1.74 -20.37 -9.11
C THR A 275 -2.61 -21.28 -8.24
N ALA A 276 -3.87 -21.53 -8.61
CA ALA A 276 -4.79 -22.37 -7.86
C ALA A 276 -4.29 -23.81 -7.62
N ASN A 277 -3.31 -24.30 -8.40
CA ASN A 277 -2.88 -25.70 -8.36
C ASN A 277 -1.40 -25.94 -8.01
N LEU A 278 -0.46 -25.02 -8.32
CA LEU A 278 0.98 -25.16 -8.01
C LEU A 278 1.67 -23.80 -7.84
N PRO A 279 2.64 -23.68 -6.91
CA PRO A 279 3.41 -22.44 -6.76
C PRO A 279 4.35 -22.22 -7.95
N LEU A 280 4.43 -20.97 -8.41
CA LEU A 280 5.35 -20.54 -9.46
C LEU A 280 6.80 -20.67 -8.99
N ALA A 281 7.67 -21.20 -9.85
CA ALA A 281 9.11 -21.16 -9.66
C ALA A 281 9.66 -19.78 -10.07
N LEU A 282 10.40 -19.11 -9.19
CA LEU A 282 11.01 -17.82 -9.53
C LEU A 282 12.30 -18.01 -10.33
N THR A 283 12.38 -17.33 -11.47
CA THR A 283 13.59 -17.27 -12.31
C THR A 283 14.38 -16.01 -12.00
N TRP A 284 15.65 -16.18 -11.64
CA TRP A 284 16.49 -15.07 -11.19
C TRP A 284 17.45 -14.59 -12.27
N ALA A 285 17.64 -13.28 -12.34
CA ALA A 285 18.70 -12.65 -13.12
C ALA A 285 19.71 -11.98 -12.16
N ASP A 286 20.97 -12.40 -12.24
CA ASP A 286 22.08 -11.63 -11.66
C ASP A 286 22.33 -10.41 -12.51
N TRP A 287 22.37 -9.24 -11.87
CA TRP A 287 22.39 -8.00 -12.61
C TRP A 287 23.64 -7.17 -12.36
N TYR A 288 24.08 -7.08 -11.11
CA TYR A 288 25.19 -6.22 -10.74
C TYR A 288 26.01 -6.87 -9.62
N ALA A 289 27.33 -6.95 -9.80
CA ALA A 289 28.25 -7.47 -8.82
C ALA A 289 29.34 -6.43 -8.52
N CYS A 290 29.68 -6.24 -7.25
CA CYS A 290 30.79 -5.36 -6.86
C CYS A 290 31.46 -5.83 -5.57
N GLU A 291 32.71 -5.42 -5.36
CA GLU A 291 33.50 -5.76 -4.15
C GLU A 291 33.22 -4.80 -2.97
N SER A 292 32.08 -4.10 -2.99
CA SER A 292 31.71 -3.15 -1.94
C SER A 292 30.28 -3.39 -1.49
N PRO A 293 29.95 -3.24 -0.19
CA PRO A 293 28.61 -3.48 0.29
C PRO A 293 27.56 -2.61 -0.42
N ILE A 294 26.53 -3.25 -0.94
CA ILE A 294 25.33 -2.61 -1.50
C ILE A 294 24.35 -2.33 -0.36
N PHE A 295 23.73 -1.16 -0.30
CA PHE A 295 22.62 -0.94 0.61
C PHE A 295 21.57 0.05 0.14
N ASP A 296 20.44 0.08 0.84
CA ASP A 296 19.28 0.96 0.60
C ASP A 296 18.75 0.82 -0.83
N VAL A 297 18.56 -0.43 -1.25
CA VAL A 297 18.04 -0.76 -2.57
C VAL A 297 16.58 -0.33 -2.69
N GLY A 298 16.22 0.33 -3.79
CA GLY A 298 14.87 0.78 -4.07
C GLY A 298 14.49 0.59 -5.53
N PHE A 299 13.36 -0.07 -5.76
CA PHE A 299 12.70 -0.13 -7.06
C PHE A 299 11.88 1.13 -7.31
N PHE A 300 11.88 1.62 -8.54
CA PHE A 300 11.05 2.74 -9.00
C PHE A 300 10.89 2.70 -10.52
N ALA A 301 10.00 3.51 -11.09
CA ALA A 301 9.92 3.65 -12.54
C ALA A 301 9.96 5.14 -12.94
N ILE A 302 10.43 5.40 -14.15
CA ILE A 302 10.35 6.72 -14.78
C ILE A 302 9.85 6.50 -16.19
N ASN A 303 8.75 7.16 -16.58
CA ASN A 303 8.17 7.03 -17.92
C ASN A 303 7.98 5.55 -18.33
N GLU A 304 7.39 4.74 -17.44
CA GLU A 304 7.17 3.29 -17.62
C GLU A 304 8.44 2.43 -17.74
N VAL A 305 9.64 2.99 -17.54
CA VAL A 305 10.90 2.24 -17.50
C VAL A 305 11.19 1.80 -16.06
N PRO A 306 11.20 0.49 -15.76
CA PRO A 306 11.54 -0.02 -14.45
C PRO A 306 13.04 0.15 -14.17
N LEU A 307 13.34 0.79 -13.04
CA LEU A 307 14.68 1.15 -12.61
C LEU A 307 14.91 0.64 -11.17
N VAL A 308 16.17 0.42 -10.84
CA VAL A 308 16.62 0.17 -9.48
C VAL A 308 17.68 1.20 -9.11
N ALA A 309 17.61 1.70 -7.87
CA ALA A 309 18.64 2.54 -7.27
C ALA A 309 19.18 1.87 -6.02
N PHE A 310 20.47 2.00 -5.76
CA PHE A 310 21.09 1.55 -4.51
C PHE A 310 22.38 2.30 -4.25
N VAL A 311 22.87 2.20 -3.02
CA VAL A 311 24.15 2.76 -2.60
C VAL A 311 25.22 1.67 -2.61
N GLN A 312 26.27 1.88 -3.40
CA GLN A 312 27.52 1.16 -3.26
C GLN A 312 28.44 1.95 -2.32
N LYS A 313 28.75 1.36 -1.15
CA LYS A 313 29.57 2.04 -0.14
C LYS A 313 30.94 2.49 -0.72
N PRO A 314 31.49 3.62 -0.23
CA PRO A 314 30.92 4.48 0.82
C PRO A 314 29.98 5.59 0.31
N ALA A 315 30.05 5.97 -0.96
CA ALA A 315 29.49 7.23 -1.46
C ALA A 315 28.96 7.19 -2.92
N THR A 316 28.78 5.99 -3.48
CA THR A 316 28.35 5.85 -4.87
C THR A 316 26.88 5.46 -4.91
N VAL A 317 26.06 6.19 -5.67
CA VAL A 317 24.69 5.81 -5.98
C VAL A 317 24.66 5.23 -7.38
N VAL A 318 24.11 4.03 -7.51
CA VAL A 318 23.99 3.32 -8.77
C VAL A 318 22.52 3.29 -9.14
N PHE A 319 22.20 3.69 -10.37
CA PHE A 319 20.89 3.53 -10.99
C PHE A 319 21.03 2.57 -12.16
N SER A 320 20.10 1.64 -12.30
CA SER A 320 20.12 0.70 -13.42
C SER A 320 18.75 0.46 -14.00
N ASN A 321 18.70 0.38 -15.33
CA ASN A 321 17.51 0.03 -16.10
C ASN A 321 17.35 -1.48 -16.15
N LEU A 322 16.23 -2.01 -15.64
CA LEU A 322 15.98 -3.45 -15.57
C LEU A 322 15.57 -4.05 -16.92
N LEU A 323 15.28 -3.24 -17.94
CA LEU A 323 14.97 -3.69 -19.30
C LEU A 323 16.19 -3.87 -20.19
N ALA A 324 17.35 -3.36 -19.77
CA ALA A 324 18.49 -3.26 -20.66
C ALA A 324 19.29 -4.56 -20.71
N GLU A 325 19.00 -5.44 -21.67
CA GLU A 325 19.70 -6.72 -21.81
C GLU A 325 21.23 -6.53 -21.95
N GLY A 326 21.98 -7.18 -21.08
CA GLY A 326 23.37 -7.61 -21.29
C GLY A 326 24.49 -6.57 -21.26
N GLU A 327 24.28 -5.30 -21.62
CA GLU A 327 25.42 -4.36 -21.82
C GLU A 327 25.16 -2.88 -21.50
N ALA A 328 23.93 -2.48 -21.13
CA ALA A 328 23.74 -1.07 -20.76
C ALA A 328 24.41 -0.79 -19.41
N LEU A 329 25.50 -0.01 -19.47
CA LEU A 329 26.21 0.43 -18.28
C LEU A 329 25.22 1.10 -17.32
N PRO A 330 25.21 0.72 -16.02
CA PRO A 330 24.38 1.40 -15.04
C PRO A 330 24.76 2.88 -15.00
N HIS A 331 23.78 3.75 -14.75
CA HIS A 331 24.07 5.15 -14.47
C HIS A 331 24.68 5.22 -13.08
N ILE A 332 25.90 5.73 -12.98
CA ILE A 332 26.61 5.79 -11.72
C ILE A 332 26.74 7.25 -11.34
N ALA A 333 26.02 7.67 -10.31
CA ALA A 333 26.23 8.95 -9.65
C ALA A 333 27.24 8.77 -8.52
N VAL A 334 28.43 9.36 -8.68
CA VAL A 334 29.39 9.48 -7.59
C VAL A 334 29.11 10.80 -6.90
N CYS A 335 28.38 10.75 -5.78
CA CYS A 335 28.01 11.93 -5.01
C CYS A 335 29.26 12.56 -4.39
N LYS A 336 29.63 13.74 -4.85
CA LYS A 336 30.70 14.54 -4.26
C LYS A 336 30.13 15.51 -3.22
N SER A 337 30.99 15.89 -2.28
CA SER A 337 30.72 17.01 -1.39
C SER A 337 30.96 18.34 -2.12
N PRO A 338 30.08 19.34 -1.94
CA PRO A 338 30.41 20.71 -2.31
C PRO A 338 31.47 21.23 -1.33
N ASN A 339 32.67 21.52 -1.86
CA ASN A 339 33.81 22.18 -1.19
C ASN A 339 34.39 21.51 0.07
N THR A 340 35.69 21.17 -0.01
CA THR A 340 36.62 20.85 1.11
C THR A 340 36.34 19.63 2.01
N MET A 341 35.12 19.10 2.12
CA MET A 341 34.87 17.90 2.94
C MET A 341 35.30 16.63 2.20
N ARG A 342 36.54 16.21 2.47
CA ARG A 342 37.03 14.90 2.04
C ARG A 342 36.32 13.83 2.88
N HIS A 343 35.78 12.80 2.23
CA HIS A 343 35.19 11.59 2.85
C HIS A 343 33.79 11.74 3.46
N LEU A 344 32.77 11.93 2.60
CA LEU A 344 31.38 11.74 3.00
C LEU A 344 30.97 10.26 2.82
N ARG A 345 30.18 9.75 3.77
CA ARG A 345 29.55 8.43 3.70
C ARG A 345 28.04 8.60 3.54
N ILE A 346 27.47 8.00 2.49
CA ILE A 346 26.02 7.92 2.33
C ILE A 346 25.48 6.97 3.41
N ARG A 347 24.38 7.37 4.04
CA ARG A 347 23.69 6.64 5.10
C ARG A 347 22.27 6.24 4.74
N ALA A 348 21.62 6.99 3.85
CA ALA A 348 20.32 6.67 3.29
C ALA A 348 20.15 7.32 1.92
N LEU A 349 19.28 6.75 1.09
CA LEU A 349 18.97 7.14 -0.28
C LEU A 349 17.46 7.03 -0.49
N ARG A 350 16.87 8.02 -1.15
CA ARG A 350 15.52 7.91 -1.69
C ARG A 350 15.38 8.61 -3.02
N VAL A 351 14.75 7.95 -3.96
CA VAL A 351 14.48 8.50 -5.29
C VAL A 351 13.19 9.32 -5.29
N ILE A 352 13.19 10.43 -6.03
CA ILE A 352 12.03 11.29 -6.28
C ILE A 352 11.73 11.31 -7.79
N PRO A 353 11.03 10.29 -8.33
CA PRO A 353 10.91 10.08 -9.77
C PRO A 353 10.31 11.28 -10.52
N ARG A 354 9.25 11.90 -9.97
CA ARG A 354 8.58 13.07 -10.59
C ARG A 354 9.51 14.25 -10.86
N GLN A 355 10.52 14.47 -10.02
CA GLN A 355 11.48 15.57 -10.19
C GLN A 355 12.74 15.15 -10.96
N ASN A 356 12.84 13.87 -11.34
CA ASN A 356 14.09 13.29 -11.86
C ASN A 356 15.28 13.61 -10.93
N GLN A 357 15.04 13.49 -9.63
CA GLN A 357 15.98 13.79 -8.54
C GLN A 357 16.00 12.66 -7.52
N PHE A 358 16.98 12.69 -6.63
CA PHE A 358 17.08 11.79 -5.49
C PHE A 358 17.66 12.54 -4.29
N VAL A 359 17.22 12.16 -3.09
CA VAL A 359 17.72 12.67 -1.82
C VAL A 359 18.65 11.64 -1.21
N VAL A 360 19.77 12.10 -0.67
CA VAL A 360 20.69 11.30 0.13
C VAL A 360 20.91 11.94 1.48
N ILE A 361 21.07 11.10 2.49
CA ILE A 361 21.61 11.53 3.78
C ILE A 361 23.07 11.12 3.85
N GLN A 362 23.96 12.09 4.06
CA GLN A 362 25.39 11.87 4.15
C GLN A 362 25.91 12.24 5.53
N THR A 363 27.00 11.59 5.94
CA THR A 363 27.73 11.88 7.18
C THR A 363 29.19 12.17 6.86
N SER A 364 29.73 13.26 7.42
CA SER A 364 31.15 13.59 7.33
C SER A 364 31.98 12.85 8.38
N LEU A 365 33.30 12.91 8.26
CA LEU A 365 34.23 12.38 9.27
C LEU A 365 34.07 13.07 10.63
N GLU A 366 33.61 14.32 10.64
CA GLU A 366 33.35 15.10 11.84
C GLU A 366 31.98 14.77 12.48
N ASN A 367 31.31 13.71 12.00
CA ASN A 367 29.93 13.33 12.39
C ASN A 367 28.91 14.46 12.17
N GLN A 368 29.13 15.31 11.16
CA GLN A 368 28.09 16.22 10.68
C GLN A 368 27.22 15.49 9.66
N HIS A 369 25.92 15.77 9.69
CA HIS A 369 24.94 15.06 8.86
C HIS A 369 24.24 16.03 7.92
N PHE A 370 24.13 15.64 6.64
CA PHE A 370 23.59 16.49 5.59
C PHE A 370 22.46 15.78 4.87
N ALA A 371 21.36 16.47 4.64
CA ALA A 371 20.37 16.09 3.63
C ALA A 371 20.68 16.83 2.33
N GLN A 372 20.81 16.09 1.24
CA GLN A 372 21.24 16.64 -0.04
C GLN A 372 20.35 16.11 -1.16
N ILE A 373 19.96 17.00 -2.07
CA ILE A 373 19.22 16.64 -3.28
C ILE A 373 20.17 16.69 -4.47
N TYR A 374 20.08 15.66 -5.31
CA TYR A 374 20.86 15.52 -6.53
C TYR A 374 19.93 15.27 -7.70
N ARG A 375 20.29 15.80 -8.86
CA ARG A 375 19.66 15.44 -10.12
C ARG A 375 20.10 14.05 -10.58
N MET A 376 19.17 13.27 -11.13
CA MET A 376 19.54 11.97 -11.70
C MET A 376 20.59 12.12 -12.81
N PRO A 377 21.63 11.26 -12.81
CA PRO A 377 22.68 11.31 -13.82
C PRO A 377 22.14 10.89 -15.20
N LYS A 378 22.66 11.52 -16.25
CA LYS A 378 22.57 10.97 -17.61
C LYS A 378 23.42 9.68 -17.69
N PHE A 379 23.27 8.87 -18.73
CA PHE A 379 24.03 7.61 -18.89
C PHE A 379 25.55 7.82 -18.67
N GLY A 380 26.19 6.89 -17.95
CA GLY A 380 27.63 6.93 -17.64
C GLY A 380 27.96 7.21 -16.16
N LYS A 381 29.26 7.30 -15.86
CA LYS A 381 29.78 7.70 -14.54
C LYS A 381 29.86 9.22 -14.46
N HIS A 382 29.07 9.81 -13.57
CA HIS A 382 29.04 11.26 -13.36
C HIS A 382 29.40 11.58 -11.93
N HIS A 383 30.39 12.45 -11.75
CA HIS A 383 30.56 13.14 -10.48
C HIS A 383 29.52 14.25 -10.40
N GLN A 384 28.69 14.22 -9.37
CA GLN A 384 27.64 15.20 -9.18
C GLN A 384 27.88 15.96 -7.89
N GLU A 385 27.76 17.28 -7.98
CA GLU A 385 27.56 18.13 -6.82
C GLU A 385 26.06 18.15 -6.50
N PRO A 386 25.67 18.31 -5.23
CA PRO A 386 24.28 18.41 -4.86
C PRO A 386 23.67 19.71 -5.41
N ASP A 387 22.43 19.62 -5.90
CA ASP A 387 21.64 20.79 -6.29
C ASP A 387 21.30 21.63 -5.03
N GLU A 388 21.05 20.94 -3.91
CA GLU A 388 20.67 21.56 -2.63
C GLU A 388 21.33 20.82 -1.47
N THR A 389 21.73 21.55 -0.42
CA THR A 389 22.32 20.97 0.79
C THR A 389 21.78 21.61 2.05
N ARG A 390 21.38 20.77 3.01
CA ARG A 390 20.93 21.19 4.33
C ARG A 390 21.66 20.42 5.42
N LEU A 391 22.31 21.14 6.34
CA LEU A 391 22.85 20.56 7.56
C LEU A 391 21.70 20.14 8.48
N LEU A 392 21.75 18.91 8.98
CA LEU A 392 20.80 18.40 9.97
C LEU A 392 21.30 18.76 11.36
N ASP A 393 20.48 19.50 12.11
CA ASP A 393 20.75 19.87 13.49
C ASP A 393 20.44 18.69 14.43
N ILE A 394 21.30 17.67 14.37
CA ILE A 394 21.23 16.48 15.20
C ILE A 394 22.55 16.29 15.93
N HIS A 395 22.46 15.85 17.18
CA HIS A 395 23.62 15.63 18.05
C HIS A 395 23.61 14.20 18.56
N GLY A 396 24.82 13.68 18.81
CA GLY A 396 25.01 12.32 19.33
C GLY A 396 25.42 11.32 18.28
N PHE A 397 25.55 10.06 18.69
CA PHE A 397 25.83 8.96 17.77
C PHE A 397 24.55 8.54 17.06
N ILE A 398 24.62 8.47 15.73
CA ILE A 398 23.49 8.16 14.86
C ILE A 398 23.67 6.76 14.27
N PRO A 399 23.02 5.72 14.83
CA PRO A 399 23.10 4.36 14.29
C PRO A 399 22.46 4.24 12.91
N SER A 400 21.28 4.83 12.69
CA SER A 400 20.52 4.63 11.45
C SER A 400 19.73 5.86 10.99
N PHE A 401 19.51 5.90 9.68
CA PHE A 401 18.60 6.81 9.00
C PHE A 401 17.61 5.98 8.22
N GLN A 402 16.33 6.35 8.25
CA GLN A 402 15.30 5.71 7.46
C GLN A 402 14.44 6.76 6.76
N ILE A 403 14.32 6.65 5.44
CA ILE A 403 13.49 7.55 4.64
C ILE A 403 12.25 6.78 4.21
N SER A 404 11.07 7.38 4.40
CA SER A 404 9.80 6.82 3.94
C SER A 404 9.82 6.55 2.45
N ASP A 405 9.15 5.47 2.04
CA ASP A 405 8.93 5.22 0.62
C ASP A 405 8.15 6.36 -0.02
N ASN A 406 8.51 6.68 -1.25
CA ASN A 406 7.77 7.60 -2.10
C ASN A 406 6.84 6.78 -3.01
N TYR A 407 5.71 6.32 -2.48
CA TYR A 407 4.65 5.72 -3.31
C TYR A 407 3.90 6.85 -4.02
N GLN A 408 4.54 7.45 -5.01
CA GLN A 408 3.82 8.30 -5.95
C GLN A 408 3.04 7.40 -6.91
N SER A 409 1.73 7.65 -6.92
CA SER A 409 0.71 6.96 -7.70
C SER A 409 0.88 7.04 -9.23
N MET A 410 1.94 7.67 -9.73
CA MET A 410 2.09 8.01 -11.15
C MET A 410 2.75 6.94 -12.00
N ASP A 411 3.31 5.90 -11.37
CA ASP A 411 4.06 4.87 -12.09
C ASP A 411 3.22 3.61 -12.36
N TYR A 412 1.91 3.65 -12.05
CA TYR A 412 1.05 2.49 -12.20
C TYR A 412 0.52 2.37 -13.62
N ILE A 413 0.80 1.21 -14.19
CA ILE A 413 0.15 0.55 -15.33
C ILE A 413 -1.15 1.25 -15.80
N PRO A 414 -1.22 1.65 -17.09
CA PRO A 414 -2.41 2.24 -17.68
C PRO A 414 -3.69 1.46 -17.30
N GLY A 415 -4.65 2.14 -16.66
CA GLY A 415 -5.93 1.57 -16.23
C GLY A 415 -6.05 1.22 -14.73
N HIS A 416 -5.01 1.39 -13.93
CA HIS A 416 -5.07 1.22 -12.47
C HIS A 416 -5.95 2.31 -11.81
N PRO A 417 -6.77 2.04 -10.78
CA PRO A 417 -7.62 3.05 -10.11
C PRO A 417 -6.84 4.25 -9.54
N ASN A 418 -5.62 3.98 -9.08
CA ASN A 418 -4.68 4.99 -8.60
C ASN A 418 -3.87 5.63 -9.73
N TYR A 419 -4.15 5.34 -11.01
CA TYR A 419 -3.65 6.10 -12.16
C TYR A 419 -4.30 7.48 -12.15
N LEU A 420 -3.85 8.32 -11.23
CA LEU A 420 -4.23 9.72 -11.16
C LEU A 420 -3.45 10.45 -12.24
N GLN A 421 -4.05 10.50 -13.43
CA GLN A 421 -3.68 11.45 -14.48
C GLN A 421 -3.88 12.92 -14.04
N SER A 422 -4.52 13.18 -12.90
CA SER A 422 -4.82 14.55 -12.50
C SER A 422 -3.61 15.20 -11.80
N LEU A 423 -3.07 16.22 -12.48
CA LEU A 423 -2.21 17.30 -11.98
C LEU A 423 -2.78 18.06 -10.76
N ASN A 424 -3.84 17.54 -10.11
CA ASN A 424 -4.67 18.26 -9.15
C ASN A 424 -4.43 17.83 -7.70
N TYR A 425 -3.45 16.96 -7.44
CA TYR A 425 -3.16 16.45 -6.10
C TYR A 425 -1.69 16.66 -5.72
N ASP A 426 -1.50 17.23 -4.54
CA ASP A 426 -0.18 17.37 -3.93
C ASP A 426 0.38 15.97 -3.61
N PRO A 427 1.63 15.66 -4.03
CA PRO A 427 2.27 14.41 -3.67
C PRO A 427 2.51 14.38 -2.16
N PRO A 428 2.66 13.20 -1.55
CA PRO A 428 2.74 13.10 -0.10
C PRO A 428 4.07 13.64 0.46
N PRO A 429 4.17 14.02 1.74
CA PRO A 429 5.44 14.40 2.33
C PRO A 429 6.46 13.24 2.35
N ILE A 430 7.75 13.56 2.31
CA ILE A 430 8.84 12.60 2.55
C ILE A 430 9.27 12.71 4.01
N SER A 431 9.19 11.61 4.75
CA SER A 431 9.59 11.53 6.15
C SER A 431 11.00 10.95 6.29
N ILE A 432 11.83 11.58 7.11
CA ILE A 432 13.18 11.13 7.44
C ILE A 432 13.25 10.90 8.94
N PHE A 433 13.40 9.64 9.33
CA PHE A 433 13.55 9.23 10.72
C PHE A 433 15.01 8.95 11.03
N ILE A 434 15.46 9.41 12.19
CA ILE A 434 16.85 9.38 12.60
C ILE A 434 16.90 8.82 14.01
N GLN A 435 17.51 7.65 14.16
CA GLN A 435 17.73 7.06 15.47
C GLN A 435 18.97 7.69 16.10
N THR A 436 18.91 8.02 17.39
CA THR A 436 20.05 8.49 18.18
C THR A 436 20.34 7.47 19.27
N SER A 437 21.60 7.27 19.66
CA SER A 437 21.97 6.36 20.76
C SER A 437 22.60 7.06 21.97
N ASN A 438 23.00 8.32 21.83
CA ASN A 438 23.56 9.11 22.94
C ASN A 438 23.21 10.60 22.81
N PRO A 439 22.09 11.08 23.39
CA PRO A 439 21.09 10.28 24.13
C PRO A 439 20.27 9.35 23.20
N PRO A 440 19.75 8.22 23.71
CA PRO A 440 18.91 7.32 22.94
C PRO A 440 17.59 7.98 22.57
N GLY A 441 17.20 7.88 21.31
CA GLY A 441 16.09 8.68 20.81
C GLY A 441 15.68 8.45 19.36
N LEU A 442 14.63 9.16 18.96
CA LEU A 442 14.11 9.21 17.59
C LEU A 442 13.80 10.67 17.22
N VAL A 443 14.42 11.13 16.13
CA VAL A 443 14.18 12.45 15.52
C VAL A 443 13.47 12.25 14.19
N HIS A 444 12.47 13.09 13.89
CA HIS A 444 11.72 13.06 12.63
C HIS A 444 11.82 14.42 11.93
N TYR A 445 12.36 14.39 10.71
CA TYR A 445 12.26 15.48 9.75
C TYR A 445 11.20 15.17 8.71
N THR A 446 10.52 16.21 8.23
CA THR A 446 9.57 16.09 7.12
C THR A 446 9.95 17.08 6.04
N MET A 447 9.97 16.59 4.80
CA MET A 447 10.07 17.37 3.58
C MET A 447 8.67 17.48 2.97
N MET A 448 8.08 18.66 3.04
CA MET A 448 6.76 18.92 2.48
C MET A 448 6.85 19.20 0.97
N PRO A 449 5.86 18.74 0.17
CA PRO A 449 5.74 19.15 -1.22
C PRO A 449 5.51 20.67 -1.32
N MET A 450 6.11 21.31 -2.31
CA MET A 450 5.98 22.73 -2.65
C MET A 450 5.36 22.85 -4.03
N SER A 451 4.32 23.65 -4.19
CA SER A 451 3.81 24.03 -5.52
C SER A 451 4.42 25.36 -5.93
N ASP A 452 4.94 25.44 -7.16
CA ASP A 452 5.27 26.73 -7.77
C ASP A 452 4.02 27.33 -8.46
N ARG A 453 4.12 28.58 -8.93
CA ARG A 453 3.09 29.31 -9.70
C ARG A 453 2.67 28.60 -11.00
N ALA A 454 3.47 27.65 -11.48
CA ALA A 454 3.20 26.86 -12.68
C ALA A 454 2.41 25.57 -12.41
N ASP A 455 1.88 25.36 -11.19
CA ASP A 455 1.23 24.12 -10.73
C ASP A 455 2.18 22.87 -10.71
N ASP A 456 3.49 23.08 -10.85
CA ASP A 456 4.48 22.02 -10.68
C ASP A 456 4.78 21.82 -9.19
N VAL A 457 4.65 20.57 -8.74
CA VAL A 457 4.92 20.19 -7.35
C VAL A 457 6.28 19.54 -7.20
N TYR A 458 7.11 20.08 -6.31
CA TYR A 458 8.50 19.72 -6.13
C TYR A 458 8.85 19.59 -4.63
N TYR A 459 9.92 18.89 -4.32
CA TYR A 459 10.48 18.80 -2.97
C TYR A 459 11.82 19.51 -2.92
N THR A 460 12.13 20.13 -1.78
CA THR A 460 13.37 20.86 -1.52
C THR A 460 13.81 20.66 -0.08
N VAL A 461 15.12 20.62 0.16
CA VAL A 461 15.72 20.63 1.51
C VAL A 461 15.99 22.04 2.01
N GLU A 462 15.74 23.05 1.19
CA GLU A 462 15.95 24.46 1.52
C GLU A 462 14.70 25.12 2.10
N GLY A 463 14.90 26.26 2.77
CA GLY A 463 13.81 27.04 3.35
C GLY A 463 13.05 26.29 4.46
N ASN A 464 11.73 26.51 4.48
CA ASN A 464 10.84 26.05 5.56
C ASN A 464 10.05 24.77 5.21
N SER A 465 10.26 24.18 4.03
CA SER A 465 9.62 22.93 3.61
C SER A 465 10.23 21.71 4.29
N PHE A 466 11.50 21.80 4.69
CA PHE A 466 12.24 20.76 5.36
C PHE A 466 12.44 21.09 6.84
N THR A 467 11.65 20.48 7.70
CA THR A 467 11.56 20.86 9.12
C THR A 467 11.56 19.65 10.05
N GLN A 468 12.19 19.81 11.22
CA GLN A 468 12.08 18.85 12.31
C GLN A 468 10.67 18.91 12.91
N GLN A 469 9.96 17.79 12.90
CA GLN A 469 8.59 17.68 13.41
C GLN A 469 8.54 17.15 14.84
N SER A 470 9.41 16.23 15.18
CA SER A 470 9.50 15.68 16.53
C SER A 470 10.91 15.25 16.88
N ARG A 471 11.19 15.28 18.18
CA ARG A 471 12.42 14.77 18.80
C ARG A 471 12.04 14.13 20.12
N ASN A 472 12.43 12.88 20.29
CA ASN A 472 12.30 12.14 21.53
C ASN A 472 13.70 11.68 21.93
N ASP A 473 14.23 12.22 23.03
CA ASP A 473 15.57 11.89 23.55
C ASP A 473 15.52 10.96 24.77
N LYS A 474 14.38 10.30 25.03
CA LYS A 474 14.16 9.48 26.24
C LYS A 474 14.20 7.99 25.98
N GLU A 475 13.83 7.56 24.78
CA GLU A 475 13.64 6.15 24.46
C GLU A 475 14.13 5.87 23.04
N GLN A 476 14.87 4.78 22.88
CA GLN A 476 15.28 4.28 21.58
C GLN A 476 14.11 3.50 20.96
N TYR A 477 13.78 3.84 19.72
CA TYR A 477 12.78 3.14 18.93
C TYR A 477 13.33 2.78 17.57
N ASP A 478 12.98 1.58 17.11
CA ASP A 478 12.98 1.23 15.72
C ASP A 478 11.72 1.73 15.03
N VAL A 479 11.85 2.06 13.76
CA VAL A 479 10.79 2.65 12.95
C VAL A 479 10.59 1.82 11.69
N LEU A 480 9.35 1.71 11.26
CA LEU A 480 8.93 1.29 9.94
C LEU A 480 8.21 2.48 9.31
N PRO A 481 8.89 3.25 8.45
CA PRO A 481 8.37 4.50 7.96
C PRO A 481 7.23 4.21 6.97
N GLY A 482 6.11 4.91 7.15
CA GLY A 482 5.14 5.13 6.09
C GLY A 482 5.21 6.59 5.61
N ILE A 483 4.38 6.87 4.64
CA ILE A 483 4.21 8.13 3.95
C ILE A 483 3.59 9.19 4.89
N HIS A 484 2.51 8.86 5.58
CA HIS A 484 1.76 9.77 6.46
C HIS A 484 1.85 9.40 7.94
N ARG A 485 2.06 8.12 8.23
CA ARG A 485 2.18 7.55 9.58
C ARG A 485 3.30 6.52 9.59
N ALA A 486 3.88 6.27 10.75
CA ALA A 486 4.90 5.24 10.93
C ALA A 486 4.51 4.30 12.07
N LEU A 487 4.98 3.06 11.98
CA LEU A 487 4.95 2.13 13.09
C LEU A 487 6.30 2.22 13.80
N VAL A 488 6.30 2.34 15.12
CA VAL A 488 7.54 2.32 15.90
C VAL A 488 7.49 1.21 16.93
N TYR A 489 8.62 0.58 17.21
CA TYR A 489 8.71 -0.49 18.18
C TYR A 489 9.98 -0.38 19.00
N LYS A 490 9.96 -1.01 20.17
CA LYS A 490 11.07 -1.02 21.11
C LYS A 490 11.56 -2.44 21.31
N THR A 491 12.85 -2.65 21.18
CA THR A 491 13.53 -3.91 21.48
C THR A 491 14.22 -3.84 22.85
N VAL A 492 14.67 -4.98 23.37
CA VAL A 492 15.47 -5.03 24.62
C VAL A 492 16.88 -4.55 24.30
N TYR A 493 17.28 -3.40 24.87
CA TYR A 493 18.51 -2.66 24.55
C TYR A 493 19.80 -3.44 24.86
N ASP A 494 19.83 -4.22 25.95
CA ASP A 494 21.03 -4.93 26.44
C ASP A 494 21.13 -6.38 25.97
N ASP A 495 20.26 -6.81 25.06
CA ASP A 495 20.31 -8.18 24.57
C ASP A 495 21.40 -8.32 23.49
N THR A 496 22.60 -8.71 23.93
CA THR A 496 23.71 -9.14 23.06
C THR A 496 23.43 -10.50 22.41
N THR A 497 22.38 -11.19 22.83
CA THR A 497 21.91 -12.37 22.11
C THR A 497 21.23 -11.91 20.82
N GLN A 498 21.28 -12.76 19.79
CA GLN A 498 20.65 -12.45 18.51
C GLN A 498 19.11 -12.31 18.62
N THR A 499 18.48 -12.57 19.79
CA THR A 499 17.04 -12.75 19.99
C THR A 499 16.33 -11.52 20.57
N GLN A 500 16.46 -10.34 19.94
CA GLN A 500 15.74 -9.15 20.44
C GLN A 500 14.21 -9.32 20.32
N GLY A 501 13.53 -9.44 21.46
CA GLY A 501 12.07 -9.42 21.55
C GLY A 501 11.50 -7.99 21.47
N ILE A 502 10.32 -7.83 20.87
CA ILE A 502 9.59 -6.55 20.91
C ILE A 502 8.99 -6.37 22.30
N THR A 503 9.45 -5.36 23.03
CA THR A 503 8.87 -4.99 24.32
C THR A 503 7.63 -4.14 24.15
N GLU A 504 7.60 -3.26 23.15
CA GLU A 504 6.49 -2.35 22.94
C GLU A 504 6.30 -2.02 21.46
N LEU A 505 5.04 -1.94 21.04
CA LEU A 505 4.64 -1.47 19.72
C LEU A 505 3.85 -0.17 19.90
N ARG A 506 4.23 0.90 19.18
CA ARG A 506 3.52 2.17 19.20
C ARG A 506 3.21 2.64 17.79
N ARG A 507 2.10 3.38 17.65
CA ARG A 507 1.87 4.19 16.47
C ARG A 507 2.63 5.51 16.59
N TYR A 508 3.17 5.97 15.47
CA TYR A 508 3.67 7.33 15.30
C TYR A 508 2.72 8.11 14.39
N LEU A 509 2.34 9.31 14.85
CA LEU A 509 1.59 10.27 14.06
C LEU A 509 2.37 11.57 14.00
N ASN A 510 2.65 12.04 12.77
CA ASN A 510 3.27 13.34 12.58
C ASN A 510 2.35 14.44 13.18
N LYS A 511 2.91 15.29 14.04
CA LYS A 511 2.25 16.48 14.58
C LYS A 511 2.02 17.42 13.39
N LYS A 512 0.87 17.30 12.73
CA LYS A 512 0.46 18.19 11.65
C LYS A 512 0.43 19.65 12.14
N ARG A 513 1.56 20.35 12.04
CA ARG A 513 1.53 21.78 11.74
C ARG A 513 1.89 21.88 10.26
N PRO A 514 0.91 21.94 9.34
CA PRO A 514 1.17 22.68 8.12
C PRO A 514 1.68 24.05 8.59
N HIS A 515 2.93 24.37 8.25
CA HIS A 515 3.49 25.67 8.60
C HIS A 515 2.53 26.76 8.06
N PRO A 516 2.31 27.89 8.75
CA PRO A 516 1.25 28.85 8.38
C PRO A 516 1.31 29.34 6.93
N ALA A 517 2.50 29.35 6.32
CA ALA A 517 2.72 29.62 4.90
C ALA A 517 2.04 28.63 3.92
N TYR A 518 1.55 27.48 4.38
CA TYR A 518 0.85 26.47 3.58
C TYR A 518 -0.69 26.55 3.70
N ILE A 519 -1.23 27.49 4.47
CA ILE A 519 -2.69 27.63 4.63
C ILE A 519 -3.31 28.35 3.42
N SER A 520 -2.53 29.13 2.67
CA SER A 520 -2.99 29.81 1.46
C SER A 520 -2.80 28.94 0.23
N GLY A 521 -3.77 28.09 -0.10
CA GLY A 521 -3.86 27.51 -1.44
C GLY A 521 -4.09 26.00 -1.54
N PHE A 522 -4.26 25.25 -0.45
CA PHE A 522 -4.84 23.92 -0.58
C PHE A 522 -6.20 24.09 -1.27
N ARG A 523 -6.28 23.63 -2.53
CA ARG A 523 -7.55 23.53 -3.27
C ARG A 523 -8.57 22.94 -2.31
N GLU A 524 -9.75 23.56 -2.23
CA GLU A 524 -10.87 23.14 -1.39
C GLU A 524 -10.78 21.64 -1.16
N VAL A 525 -10.55 21.23 0.08
CA VAL A 525 -10.44 19.83 0.48
C VAL A 525 -11.69 19.16 -0.07
N ARG A 526 -11.60 18.55 -1.26
CA ARG A 526 -12.69 17.76 -1.80
C ARG A 526 -12.99 16.76 -0.72
N GLU A 527 -14.25 16.78 -0.29
CA GLU A 527 -14.71 16.27 0.99
C GLU A 527 -13.98 14.97 1.35
N PRO A 528 -13.46 14.84 2.57
CA PRO A 528 -12.74 13.63 2.97
C PRO A 528 -13.61 12.38 2.75
N LEU A 529 -13.33 11.67 1.66
CA LEU A 529 -14.14 10.57 1.15
C LEU A 529 -14.16 9.36 2.10
N LEU A 530 -13.15 9.24 2.95
CA LEU A 530 -13.10 8.22 4.01
C LEU A 530 -13.93 8.62 5.25
N ARG A 531 -14.20 9.92 5.48
CA ARG A 531 -14.95 10.45 6.63
C ARG A 531 -15.16 11.96 6.49
N ARG A 532 -16.39 12.50 6.60
CA ARG A 532 -16.58 13.95 6.85
C ARG A 532 -15.75 14.37 8.07
N TYR A 533 -14.74 15.22 7.87
CA TYR A 533 -14.09 15.92 8.96
C TYR A 533 -15.21 16.70 9.64
N ALA A 534 -15.70 16.21 10.77
CA ALA A 534 -16.27 17.12 11.73
C ALA A 534 -15.13 18.10 12.00
N MET A 535 -15.28 19.35 11.55
CA MET A 535 -14.41 20.46 11.92
C MET A 535 -14.36 20.68 13.44
N GLU A 536 -15.09 19.87 14.20
CA GLU A 536 -15.26 19.94 15.64
C GLU A 536 -14.20 19.09 16.35
N THR A 537 -13.24 19.81 16.92
CA THR A 537 -12.22 19.39 17.88
C THR A 537 -10.93 18.82 17.28
N TRP A 538 -10.04 19.73 16.86
CA TRP A 538 -8.61 19.47 16.91
C TRP A 538 -8.24 19.10 18.35
N ARG A 539 -8.04 17.81 18.62
CA ARG A 539 -7.48 17.34 19.88
C ARG A 539 -5.97 17.23 19.71
N PRO A 540 -5.17 17.59 20.72
CA PRO A 540 -3.74 17.31 20.70
C PRO A 540 -3.54 15.78 20.69
N ILE A 541 -3.36 15.20 19.50
CA ILE A 541 -3.08 13.77 19.34
C ILE A 541 -1.63 13.55 19.80
N PRO A 542 -1.37 12.67 20.77
CA PRO A 542 -0.01 12.33 21.16
C PRO A 542 0.74 11.74 19.96
N VAL A 543 2.00 12.15 19.78
CA VAL A 543 2.86 11.72 18.66
C VAL A 543 3.07 10.21 18.69
N TYR A 544 3.27 9.68 19.91
CA TYR A 544 3.48 8.28 20.18
C TYR A 544 2.32 7.77 21.04
N LEU A 545 1.68 6.68 20.60
CA LEU A 545 0.69 5.97 21.40
C LEU A 545 0.91 4.47 21.28
N SER A 546 0.93 3.79 22.42
CA SER A 546 1.07 2.33 22.47
C SER A 546 -0.11 1.66 21.79
N ILE A 547 0.20 0.62 21.01
CA ILE A 547 -0.79 -0.22 20.36
C ILE A 547 -1.09 -1.37 21.31
N THR A 548 -2.36 -1.52 21.69
CA THR A 548 -2.79 -2.67 22.47
C THR A 548 -2.75 -3.93 21.60
N LEU A 549 -1.91 -4.87 22.01
CA LEU A 549 -1.79 -6.20 21.41
C LEU A 549 -2.43 -7.24 22.33
N PRO A 550 -2.94 -8.36 21.80
CA PRO A 550 -3.30 -9.51 22.62
C PRO A 550 -2.11 -10.00 23.44
N ASP A 551 -2.31 -10.27 24.73
CA ASP A 551 -1.23 -10.61 25.67
C ASP A 551 -0.42 -11.83 25.22
N GLU A 552 -1.09 -12.86 24.69
CA GLU A 552 -0.45 -14.07 24.16
C GLU A 552 0.57 -13.76 23.06
N ILE A 553 0.24 -12.83 22.16
CA ILE A 553 1.10 -12.44 21.05
C ILE A 553 2.29 -11.64 21.55
N LEU A 554 2.04 -10.67 22.43
CA LEU A 554 3.10 -9.84 22.98
C LEU A 554 4.07 -10.67 23.83
N GLN A 555 3.56 -11.55 24.69
CA GLN A 555 4.38 -12.47 25.46
C GLN A 555 5.21 -13.39 24.56
N ARG A 556 4.61 -13.88 23.47
CA ARG A 556 5.32 -14.76 22.54
C ARG A 556 6.45 -14.05 21.79
N VAL A 557 6.18 -12.87 21.22
CA VAL A 557 7.22 -12.09 20.52
C VAL A 557 8.32 -11.64 21.49
N ARG A 558 7.99 -11.38 22.76
CA ARG A 558 8.97 -11.08 23.82
C ARG A 558 9.82 -12.29 24.20
N THR A 559 9.23 -13.47 24.33
CA THR A 559 9.91 -14.68 24.85
C THR A 559 10.69 -15.44 23.78
N VAL A 560 10.10 -15.61 22.59
CA VAL A 560 10.72 -16.32 21.46
C VAL A 560 11.70 -15.42 20.70
N GLY A 561 11.49 -14.10 20.77
CA GLY A 561 12.25 -13.11 20.01
C GLY A 561 11.67 -12.91 18.60
N MET A 562 11.93 -11.72 18.05
CA MET A 562 11.52 -11.34 16.71
C MET A 562 12.59 -11.74 15.69
N GLY A 563 12.17 -12.25 14.53
CA GLY A 563 13.01 -12.43 13.35
C GLY A 563 13.01 -11.17 12.49
N THR A 564 11.83 -10.75 12.03
CA THR A 564 11.66 -9.56 11.19
C THR A 564 10.21 -9.04 11.27
N ILE A 565 9.98 -7.80 10.87
CA ILE A 565 8.68 -7.13 10.91
C ILE A 565 8.44 -6.36 9.61
N ALA A 566 7.22 -6.48 9.07
CA ALA A 566 6.76 -5.76 7.89
C ALA A 566 5.41 -5.10 8.18
N TRP A 567 5.12 -3.99 7.50
CA TRP A 567 3.88 -3.25 7.69
C TRP A 567 3.38 -2.63 6.39
N ASP A 568 2.06 -2.55 6.23
CA ASP A 568 1.40 -1.82 5.16
C ASP A 568 0.63 -0.65 5.77
N GLU A 569 1.05 0.57 5.39
CA GLU A 569 0.39 1.77 5.84
C GLU A 569 -1.05 1.88 5.34
N GLY A 570 -1.36 1.36 4.16
CA GLY A 570 -2.69 1.50 3.55
C GLY A 570 -3.77 0.89 4.43
N THR A 571 -3.62 -0.40 4.73
CA THR A 571 -4.55 -1.22 5.52
C THR A 571 -4.26 -1.22 7.01
N GLY A 572 -3.06 -0.79 7.43
CA GLY A 572 -2.59 -0.91 8.80
C GLY A 572 -2.24 -2.34 9.19
N ARG A 573 -2.06 -3.25 8.24
CA ARG A 573 -1.65 -4.64 8.51
C ARG A 573 -0.17 -4.68 8.91
N VAL A 574 0.14 -5.47 9.93
CA VAL A 574 1.51 -5.69 10.43
C VAL A 574 1.78 -7.20 10.46
N CYS A 575 2.91 -7.63 9.90
CA CYS A 575 3.38 -9.01 9.95
C CYS A 575 4.65 -9.07 10.79
N ILE A 576 4.65 -9.87 11.86
CA ILE A 576 5.79 -10.08 12.75
C ILE A 576 6.20 -11.54 12.67
N SER A 577 7.42 -11.81 12.20
CA SER A 577 7.99 -13.16 12.29
C SER A 577 8.59 -13.37 13.66
N SER A 578 8.24 -14.48 14.28
CA SER A 578 8.88 -15.02 15.48
C SER A 578 9.98 -16.02 15.11
N ARG A 579 10.97 -16.21 15.99
CA ARG A 579 12.11 -17.10 15.72
C ARG A 579 11.77 -18.60 15.71
N ASP A 580 10.65 -18.99 16.28
CA ASP A 580 10.08 -20.34 16.18
C ASP A 580 9.37 -20.60 14.84
N GLY A 581 9.57 -19.71 13.85
CA GLY A 581 9.15 -19.90 12.47
C GLY A 581 7.67 -19.64 12.19
N LYS A 582 6.99 -18.91 13.08
CA LYS A 582 5.62 -18.43 12.80
C LYS A 582 5.60 -16.94 12.50
N ILE A 583 4.64 -16.54 11.67
CA ILE A 583 4.30 -15.15 11.39
C ILE A 583 2.98 -14.84 12.06
N VAL A 584 2.99 -13.79 12.88
CA VAL A 584 1.80 -13.18 13.45
C VAL A 584 1.37 -12.03 12.54
N VAL A 585 0.14 -12.05 12.06
CA VAL A 585 -0.46 -10.97 11.28
C VAL A 585 -1.47 -10.24 12.13
N LEU A 586 -1.28 -8.93 12.28
CA LEU A 586 -2.11 -8.03 13.07
C LEU A 586 -2.82 -7.08 12.12
N ASP A 587 -4.15 -7.08 12.17
CA ASP A 587 -4.97 -6.15 11.39
C ASP A 587 -5.44 -4.99 12.26
N MET A 588 -4.94 -3.79 11.97
CA MET A 588 -5.35 -2.55 12.65
C MET A 588 -6.60 -1.94 12.01
N GLY A 589 -7.00 -2.40 10.82
CA GLY A 589 -8.31 -2.10 10.21
C GLY A 589 -9.27 -3.26 10.41
N ARG A 590 -10.57 -2.97 10.54
CA ARG A 590 -11.60 -4.02 10.55
C ARG A 590 -11.68 -4.67 9.18
N VAL A 591 -11.67 -6.01 9.16
CA VAL A 591 -11.87 -6.80 7.94
C VAL A 591 -13.36 -7.16 7.87
N LEU A 592 -14.01 -6.85 6.75
CA LEU A 592 -15.42 -7.21 6.53
C LEU A 592 -15.53 -8.70 6.13
N PRO A 593 -16.42 -9.48 6.77
CA PRO A 593 -16.66 -10.87 6.39
C PRO A 593 -17.45 -10.98 5.08
N VAL A 594 -17.08 -11.96 4.23
CA VAL A 594 -17.65 -12.14 2.88
C VAL A 594 -18.86 -13.07 2.87
N ASP A 595 -18.84 -14.16 3.65
CA ASP A 595 -19.86 -15.22 3.61
C ASP A 595 -21.29 -14.71 3.80
N GLU A 596 -21.51 -13.88 4.84
CA GLU A 596 -22.83 -13.34 5.16
C GLU A 596 -23.38 -12.44 4.05
N THR A 597 -22.48 -11.77 3.31
CA THR A 597 -22.83 -10.88 2.21
C THR A 597 -23.21 -11.68 0.96
N VAL A 598 -22.42 -12.71 0.64
CA VAL A 598 -22.68 -13.62 -0.51
C VAL A 598 -23.96 -14.42 -0.29
N GLU A 599 -24.15 -15.04 0.86
CA GLU A 599 -25.35 -15.82 1.18
C GLU A 599 -26.63 -14.97 1.03
N TYR A 600 -26.60 -13.73 1.52
CA TYR A 600 -27.71 -12.81 1.40
C TYR A 600 -27.99 -12.41 -0.06
N LEU A 601 -26.95 -12.10 -0.84
CA LEU A 601 -27.10 -11.73 -2.25
C LEU A 601 -27.61 -12.91 -3.10
N ASP A 602 -27.16 -14.12 -2.82
CA ASP A 602 -27.65 -15.33 -3.50
C ASP A 602 -29.13 -15.62 -3.17
N GLN A 603 -29.56 -15.40 -1.92
CA GLN A 603 -30.98 -15.50 -1.53
C GLN A 603 -31.85 -14.45 -2.25
N VAL A 604 -31.34 -13.24 -2.40
CA VAL A 604 -32.00 -12.15 -3.11
C VAL A 604 -32.09 -12.44 -4.62
N ALA A 605 -31.01 -12.95 -5.22
CA ALA A 605 -30.96 -13.30 -6.64
C ALA A 605 -31.87 -14.49 -7.01
N THR A 606 -32.04 -15.44 -6.09
CA THR A 606 -32.91 -16.63 -6.28
C THR A 606 -34.39 -16.38 -6.00
N GLY A 607 -34.77 -15.18 -5.53
CA GLY A 607 -36.17 -14.81 -5.30
C GLY A 607 -36.87 -15.59 -4.17
N MET A 608 -36.10 -16.23 -3.28
CA MET A 608 -36.67 -16.95 -2.14
C MET A 608 -37.29 -15.97 -1.13
N SER A 609 -38.52 -16.24 -0.67
CA SER A 609 -39.18 -15.43 0.36
C SER A 609 -38.46 -15.63 1.72
N VAL A 610 -37.91 -14.53 2.24
CA VAL A 610 -37.08 -14.47 3.45
C VAL A 610 -37.92 -14.29 4.73
N ASP A 611 -39.15 -14.83 4.77
CA ASP A 611 -40.03 -14.76 5.95
C ASP A 611 -39.73 -15.86 7.00
N SER A 612 -38.81 -16.79 6.71
CA SER A 612 -38.54 -17.96 7.57
C SER A 612 -37.45 -17.79 8.64
N LEU A 613 -36.81 -16.62 8.78
CA LEU A 613 -35.66 -16.45 9.69
C LEU A 613 -35.80 -15.28 10.69
N SER A 614 -37.03 -14.90 11.05
CA SER A 614 -37.28 -13.92 12.13
C SER A 614 -36.84 -14.37 13.53
N SER A 615 -36.16 -15.53 13.68
CA SER A 615 -35.69 -16.07 14.96
C SER A 615 -34.17 -16.05 15.17
N ARG A 616 -33.37 -15.60 14.19
CA ARG A 616 -31.92 -15.35 14.41
C ARG A 616 -31.62 -13.87 14.30
N SER A 617 -32.03 -13.12 15.31
CA SER A 617 -31.48 -11.81 15.63
C SER A 617 -30.03 -11.95 16.14
N GLY A 618 -29.12 -12.35 15.25
CA GLY A 618 -27.70 -12.09 15.39
C GLY A 618 -27.41 -10.71 14.80
N ARG A 619 -26.56 -9.93 15.46
CA ARG A 619 -26.13 -8.60 15.00
C ARG A 619 -25.60 -8.70 13.56
N TRP A 620 -26.32 -8.11 12.62
CA TRP A 620 -25.79 -7.77 11.31
C TRP A 620 -24.79 -6.62 11.48
N VAL A 621 -23.49 -6.96 11.47
CA VAL A 621 -22.27 -6.11 11.49
C VAL A 621 -22.07 -5.15 12.68
#